data_AF-A0A2V9LAJ6-F1
#
_entry.id   AF-A0A2V9LAJ6-F1
#
_cell.length_a   1.000
_cell.length_b   1.000
_cell.length_c   1.000
_cell.angle_alpha   90.00
_cell.angle_beta   90.00
_cell.angle_gamma   90.00
#
_symmetry.space_group_name_H-M   'P 1'
#
loop_
_entity.id
_entity.type
_entity.pdbx_description
1 polymer ?
#
loop_
_entity_poly.entity_id
_entity_poly.type
_entity_poly.pdbx_seq_one_letter_code
_entity_poly.pdbx_strand_id
1 'polypeptide(L)'
;KWDREVFGADRSALLASLHDQAPFFTLHVQRQNELAGYAFGRRGSRADHLGPWVARDQSSARALLVEFLQRSKRDTIFVDCVKPNRCACELVRSLGFEFSRPLTRMCRGPDRHPGRPEDVCAILGPEFG
;
A
#
# COMPACT_ATOMS: atom_id res chain seq x y z
N LYS A 1 8.85 -4.86 12.08
CA LYS A 1 8.48 -6.26 12.38
C LYS A 1 7.29 -6.71 11.54
N TRP A 2 6.10 -6.13 11.72
CA TRP A 2 4.89 -6.54 10.98
C TRP A 2 5.03 -6.48 9.46
N ASP A 3 5.63 -5.41 8.91
CA ASP A 3 5.88 -5.30 7.47
C ASP A 3 6.69 -6.47 6.89
N ARG A 4 7.73 -6.93 7.60
CA ARG A 4 8.55 -8.07 7.18
C ARG A 4 7.72 -9.36 7.09
N GLU A 5 6.80 -9.56 8.02
CA GLU A 5 5.91 -10.74 8.03
C GLU A 5 4.90 -10.70 6.88
N VAL A 6 4.35 -9.52 6.59
CA VAL A 6 3.39 -9.31 5.50
C VAL A 6 4.07 -9.37 4.12
N PHE A 7 5.27 -8.80 3.98
CA PHE A 7 5.98 -8.77 2.70
C PHE A 7 6.75 -10.07 2.43
N GLY A 8 7.24 -10.74 3.47
CA GLY A 8 8.08 -11.95 3.38
C GLY A 8 9.58 -11.68 3.41
N ALA A 9 10.02 -10.41 3.35
CA ALA A 9 11.43 -10.01 3.38
C ALA A 9 11.63 -8.70 4.14
N ASP A 10 12.88 -8.42 4.55
CA ASP A 10 13.20 -7.15 5.19
C ASP A 10 13.35 -6.03 4.14
N ARG A 11 12.43 -5.07 4.17
CA ARG A 11 12.49 -3.85 3.35
C ARG A 11 12.54 -2.57 4.19
N SER A 12 13.02 -2.67 5.44
CA SER A 12 13.09 -1.51 6.35
C SER A 12 13.87 -0.32 5.77
N ALA A 13 14.98 -0.55 5.07
CA ALA A 13 15.74 0.50 4.40
C ALA A 13 14.94 1.23 3.32
N LEU A 14 14.12 0.49 2.55
CA LEU A 14 13.22 1.08 1.57
C LEU A 14 12.14 1.94 2.26
N LEU A 15 11.50 1.42 3.31
CA LEU A 15 10.48 2.17 4.04
C LEU A 15 11.03 3.44 4.69
N ALA A 16 12.25 3.39 5.23
CA ALA A 16 12.96 4.57 5.73
C ALA A 16 13.19 5.58 4.62
N SER A 17 13.68 5.15 3.45
CA SER A 17 13.87 6.03 2.30
C SER A 17 12.56 6.68 1.81
N LEU A 18 11.44 5.94 1.81
CA LEU A 18 10.13 6.49 1.47
C LEU A 18 9.67 7.53 2.50
N HIS A 19 9.87 7.25 3.79
CA HIS A 19 9.58 8.21 4.85
C HIS A 19 10.40 9.48 4.70
N ASP A 20 11.70 9.38 4.44
CA ASP A 20 12.58 10.55 4.30
C ASP A 20 12.19 11.42 3.10
N GLN A 21 11.79 10.80 1.99
CA GLN A 21 11.39 11.51 0.77
C GLN A 21 9.99 12.16 0.88
N ALA A 22 9.06 11.52 1.58
CA ALA A 22 7.68 11.98 1.69
C ALA A 22 7.09 11.65 3.07
N PRO A 23 7.57 12.27 4.16
CA PRO A 23 7.17 11.91 5.52
C PRO A 23 5.69 12.17 5.76
N PHE A 24 5.12 13.14 5.03
CA PHE A 24 3.69 13.46 5.05
C PHE A 24 2.80 12.31 4.55
N PHE A 25 3.33 11.38 3.78
CA PHE A 25 2.61 10.19 3.32
C PHE A 25 2.91 8.93 4.12
N THR A 26 3.64 9.04 5.24
CA THR A 26 3.75 7.94 6.21
C THR A 26 2.56 7.98 7.15
N LEU A 27 1.68 6.99 7.01
CA LEU A 27 0.40 6.88 7.69
C LEU A 27 0.34 5.60 8.51
N HIS A 28 -0.37 5.65 9.63
CA HIS A 28 -0.68 4.48 10.42
C HIS A 28 -2.03 4.64 11.13
N VAL A 29 -2.65 3.51 11.42
CA VAL A 29 -3.89 3.44 12.21
C VAL A 29 -3.67 2.45 13.34
N GLN A 30 -4.06 2.84 14.55
CA GLN A 30 -4.08 1.97 15.72
C GLN A 30 -5.51 1.62 16.13
N ARG A 31 -5.67 0.40 16.66
CA ARG A 31 -6.91 -0.10 17.29
C ARG A 31 -6.51 -0.88 18.53
N GLN A 32 -7.15 -0.61 19.67
CA GLN A 32 -6.86 -1.31 20.94
C GLN A 32 -5.35 -1.34 21.27
N ASN A 33 -4.65 -0.23 21.05
CA ASN A 33 -3.19 -0.08 21.23
C ASN A 33 -2.31 -0.98 20.34
N GLU A 34 -2.89 -1.64 19.33
CA GLU A 34 -2.15 -2.36 18.30
C GLU A 34 -2.16 -1.64 16.96
N LEU A 35 -1.09 -1.83 16.18
CA LEU A 35 -1.01 -1.34 14.81
C LEU A 35 -1.99 -2.14 13.93
N ALA A 36 -3.04 -1.47 13.44
CA ALA A 36 -4.12 -2.07 12.64
C ALA A 36 -3.92 -1.85 11.13
N GLY A 37 -3.09 -0.87 10.74
CA GLY A 37 -2.68 -0.66 9.37
C GLY A 37 -1.59 0.41 9.25
N TYR A 38 -0.88 0.38 8.14
CA TYR A 38 0.05 1.44 7.76
C TYR A 38 0.02 1.65 6.25
N ALA A 39 0.39 2.86 5.84
CA ALA A 39 0.61 3.18 4.44
C ALA A 39 1.82 4.11 4.30
N PHE A 40 2.48 3.99 3.15
CA PHE A 40 3.45 4.97 2.69
C PHE A 40 2.95 5.56 1.39
N GLY A 41 3.62 6.61 0.93
CA GLY A 41 3.44 7.06 -0.43
C GLY A 41 4.68 7.72 -0.98
N ARG A 42 4.66 7.89 -2.30
CA ARG A 42 5.76 8.50 -3.05
C ARG A 42 5.20 9.55 -3.99
N ARG A 43 5.91 10.67 -4.10
CA ARG A 43 5.64 11.66 -5.14
C ARG A 43 6.18 11.13 -6.47
N GLY A 44 5.29 10.93 -7.43
CA GLY A 44 5.65 10.72 -8.83
C GLY A 44 5.72 12.04 -9.60
N SER A 45 6.28 12.01 -10.80
CA SER A 45 6.30 13.17 -11.69
C SER A 45 4.88 13.59 -12.11
N ARG A 46 3.99 12.62 -12.30
CA ARG A 46 2.62 12.81 -12.81
C ARG A 46 1.50 12.52 -11.82
N ALA A 47 1.77 11.75 -10.77
CA ALA A 47 0.79 11.30 -9.79
C ALA A 47 1.45 11.04 -8.44
N ASP A 48 0.69 11.13 -7.35
CA ASP A 48 1.14 10.55 -6.09
C ASP A 48 0.80 9.05 -6.07
N HIS A 49 1.68 8.25 -5.49
CA HIS A 49 1.52 6.80 -5.40
C HIS A 49 1.26 6.40 -3.95
N LEU A 50 0.21 5.61 -3.72
CA LEU A 50 -0.09 5.03 -2.41
C LEU A 50 0.50 3.61 -2.35
N GLY A 51 1.49 3.42 -1.48
CA GLY A 51 1.99 2.10 -1.15
C GLY A 51 3.35 2.08 -0.42
N PRO A 52 3.72 0.95 0.22
CA PRO A 52 2.83 -0.17 0.50
C PRO A 52 1.68 0.28 1.41
N TRP A 53 0.49 -0.24 1.15
CA TRP A 53 -0.72 0.00 1.93
C TRP A 53 -1.18 -1.35 2.47
N VAL A 54 -1.16 -1.49 3.80
CA VAL A 54 -1.41 -2.74 4.52
C VAL A 54 -2.38 -2.47 5.66
N ALA A 55 -3.37 -3.33 5.82
CA ALA A 55 -4.38 -3.19 6.85
C ALA A 55 -4.97 -4.56 7.25
N ARG A 56 -5.28 -4.72 8.54
CA ARG A 56 -5.92 -5.94 9.07
C ARG A 56 -7.40 -6.04 8.74
N ASP A 57 -8.05 -4.91 8.48
CA ASP A 57 -9.50 -4.82 8.29
C ASP A 57 -9.87 -3.65 7.36
N GLN A 58 -11.08 -3.72 6.82
CA GLN A 58 -11.61 -2.74 5.85
C GLN A 58 -11.71 -1.31 6.43
N SER A 59 -12.00 -1.17 7.72
CA SER A 59 -12.13 0.15 8.36
C SER A 59 -10.76 0.82 8.44
N SER A 60 -9.74 0.07 8.85
CA SER A 60 -8.34 0.53 8.87
C SER A 60 -7.83 0.85 7.46
N ALA A 61 -8.15 0.01 6.48
CA ALA A 61 -7.83 0.26 5.07
C ALA A 61 -8.44 1.58 4.59
N ARG A 62 -9.75 1.77 4.81
CA ARG A 62 -10.49 2.99 4.43
C ARG A 62 -9.93 4.24 5.09
N ALA A 63 -9.61 4.18 6.38
CA ALA A 63 -9.05 5.31 7.11
C ALA A 63 -7.71 5.77 6.51
N LEU A 64 -6.81 4.83 6.19
CA LEU A 64 -5.53 5.13 5.55
C LEU A 64 -5.70 5.74 4.16
N LEU A 65 -6.60 5.19 3.34
CA LEU A 65 -6.87 5.71 2.00
C LEU A 65 -7.44 7.12 2.05
N VAL A 66 -8.47 7.37 2.87
CA VAL A 66 -9.08 8.70 3.00
C VAL A 66 -8.06 9.72 3.49
N GLU A 67 -7.26 9.36 4.50
CA GLU A 67 -6.19 10.22 5.00
C GLU A 67 -5.16 10.53 3.89
N PHE A 68 -4.75 9.53 3.11
CA PHE A 68 -3.84 9.75 1.98
C PHE A 68 -4.43 10.70 0.93
N LEU A 69 -5.70 10.50 0.57
CA LEU A 69 -6.42 11.36 -0.38
C LEU A 69 -6.52 12.81 0.09
N GLN A 70 -6.77 13.03 1.39
CA GLN A 70 -6.81 14.38 1.98
C GLN A 70 -5.44 15.05 1.99
N ARG A 71 -4.38 14.26 2.13
CA ARG A 71 -2.99 14.75 2.15
C ARG A 71 -2.42 15.00 0.76
N SER A 72 -2.83 14.22 -0.23
CA SER A 72 -2.41 14.45 -1.61
C SER A 72 -3.01 15.74 -2.13
N LYS A 73 -2.19 16.54 -2.81
CA LYS A 73 -2.63 17.78 -3.50
C LYS A 73 -2.67 17.58 -5.02
N ARG A 74 -2.62 16.31 -5.47
CA ARG A 74 -2.60 15.94 -6.89
C ARG A 74 -3.99 15.48 -7.31
N ASP A 75 -4.35 15.83 -8.53
CA ASP A 75 -5.59 15.34 -9.16
C ASP A 75 -5.46 13.88 -9.61
N THR A 76 -4.23 13.37 -9.72
CA THR A 76 -3.96 11.99 -10.14
C THR A 76 -3.22 11.24 -9.05
N ILE A 77 -3.78 10.09 -8.69
CA ILE A 77 -3.22 9.17 -7.69
C ILE A 77 -3.19 7.76 -8.31
N PHE A 78 -2.10 7.04 -8.11
CA PHE A 78 -1.99 5.64 -8.49
C PHE A 78 -1.98 4.73 -7.27
N VAL A 79 -2.74 3.65 -7.38
CA VAL A 79 -2.87 2.60 -6.36
C VAL A 79 -2.79 1.25 -7.06
N ASP A 80 -1.68 0.55 -6.91
CA ASP A 80 -1.48 -0.78 -7.51
C ASP A 80 -2.03 -1.86 -6.56
N CYS A 81 -3.35 -2.03 -6.56
CA CYS A 81 -4.02 -3.00 -5.69
C CYS A 81 -3.63 -4.46 -6.01
N VAL A 82 -3.45 -5.27 -4.96
CA VAL A 82 -3.18 -6.70 -5.12
C VAL A 82 -4.48 -7.49 -5.23
N LYS A 83 -4.54 -8.43 -6.18
CA LYS A 83 -5.76 -9.22 -6.47
C LYS A 83 -6.34 -10.00 -5.26
N PRO A 84 -5.53 -10.57 -4.34
CA PRO A 84 -6.05 -11.29 -3.19
C PRO A 84 -6.91 -10.41 -2.27
N ASN A 85 -6.60 -9.12 -2.17
CA ASN A 85 -7.37 -8.17 -1.35
C ASN A 85 -8.46 -7.49 -2.19
N ARG A 86 -9.56 -8.22 -2.42
CA ARG A 86 -10.72 -7.71 -3.16
C ARG A 86 -11.34 -6.48 -2.51
N CYS A 87 -11.33 -6.44 -1.18
CA CYS A 87 -11.87 -5.33 -0.39
C CYS A 87 -11.17 -4.01 -0.72
N ALA A 88 -9.83 -4.01 -0.83
CA ALA A 88 -9.07 -2.83 -1.24
C ALA A 88 -9.43 -2.37 -2.66
N CYS A 89 -9.56 -3.31 -3.61
CA CYS A 89 -9.94 -3.01 -4.99
C CYS A 89 -11.34 -2.39 -5.09
N GLU A 90 -12.30 -2.90 -4.32
CA GLU A 90 -13.67 -2.36 -4.25
C GLU A 90 -13.69 -1.00 -3.57
N LEU A 91 -12.91 -0.83 -2.51
CA LEU A 91 -12.79 0.41 -1.77
C LEU A 91 -12.27 1.56 -2.66
N VAL A 92 -11.17 1.37 -3.41
CA VAL A 92 -10.66 2.43 -4.31
C VAL A 92 -11.69 2.77 -5.39
N ARG A 93 -12.38 1.76 -5.96
CA ARG A 93 -13.44 1.99 -6.95
C ARG A 93 -14.61 2.79 -6.38
N SER A 94 -15.01 2.51 -5.13
CA SER A 94 -16.07 3.26 -4.45
C SER A 94 -15.73 4.73 -4.22
N LEU A 95 -14.43 5.09 -4.27
CA LEU A 95 -13.94 6.46 -4.16
C LEU A 95 -13.59 7.08 -5.53
N GLY A 96 -14.05 6.47 -6.63
CA GLY A 96 -13.92 7.03 -7.98
C GLY A 96 -12.61 6.66 -8.70
N PHE A 97 -11.80 5.74 -8.17
CA PHE A 97 -10.65 5.24 -8.93
C PHE A 97 -11.10 4.38 -10.11
N GLU A 98 -10.49 4.64 -11.26
CA GLU A 98 -10.69 3.87 -12.48
C GLU A 98 -9.57 2.86 -12.69
N PHE A 99 -9.90 1.74 -13.32
CA PHE A 99 -8.90 0.75 -13.69
C PHE A 99 -8.02 1.28 -14.83
N SER A 100 -6.71 1.36 -14.60
CA SER A 100 -5.76 1.82 -15.61
C SER A 100 -5.11 0.69 -16.39
N ARG A 101 -4.50 -0.29 -15.71
CA ARG A 101 -3.80 -1.42 -16.34
C ARG A 101 -3.71 -2.64 -15.40
N PRO A 102 -3.59 -3.86 -15.94
CA PRO A 102 -3.23 -5.01 -15.15
C PRO A 102 -1.70 -5.09 -14.96
N LEU A 103 -1.28 -5.56 -13.78
CA LEU A 103 0.09 -6.00 -13.51
C LEU A 103 0.05 -7.47 -13.05
N THR A 104 1.07 -8.25 -13.43
CA THR A 104 1.19 -9.65 -13.04
C THR A 104 2.46 -9.83 -12.23
N ARG A 105 2.31 -10.23 -10.97
CA ARG A 105 3.46 -10.62 -10.13
C ARG A 105 4.02 -11.93 -10.66
N MET A 106 5.33 -11.98 -10.89
CA MET A 106 6.05 -13.13 -11.41
C MET A 106 7.16 -13.51 -10.42
N CYS A 107 7.42 -14.82 -10.28
CA CYS A 107 8.53 -15.34 -9.48
C CYS A 107 9.31 -16.35 -10.33
N ARG A 108 10.65 -16.35 -10.21
CA ARG A 108 11.51 -17.35 -10.86
C ARG A 108 11.90 -18.40 -9.84
N GLY A 109 11.44 -19.63 -10.06
CA GLY A 109 11.62 -20.73 -9.12
C GLY A 109 10.59 -20.72 -7.99
N PRO A 110 10.79 -21.52 -6.92
CA PRO A 110 9.87 -21.56 -5.79
C PRO A 110 9.81 -20.23 -5.06
N ASP A 111 8.60 -19.75 -4.76
CA ASP A 111 8.40 -18.60 -3.89
C ASP A 111 8.64 -19.01 -2.43
N ARG A 112 9.87 -18.79 -1.95
CA ARG A 112 10.28 -19.15 -0.59
C ARG A 112 9.80 -18.15 0.47
N HIS A 113 9.29 -16.99 0.04
CA HIS A 113 8.96 -15.86 0.91
C HIS A 113 7.67 -15.18 0.45
N PRO A 114 6.53 -15.91 0.40
CA PRO A 114 5.30 -15.37 -0.18
C PRO A 114 4.68 -14.22 0.62
N GLY A 115 5.05 -14.08 1.91
CA GLY A 115 4.45 -13.11 2.82
C GLY A 115 2.99 -13.45 3.12
N ARG A 116 2.17 -12.41 3.31
CA ARG A 116 0.71 -12.46 3.52
C ARG A 116 0.01 -11.50 2.55
N PRO A 117 -0.12 -11.85 1.26
CA PRO A 117 -0.67 -10.96 0.25
C PRO A 117 -2.14 -10.57 0.50
N GLU A 118 -2.86 -11.31 1.33
CA GLU A 118 -4.21 -10.98 1.82
C GLU A 118 -4.25 -9.72 2.70
N ASP A 119 -3.19 -9.45 3.47
CA ASP A 119 -3.07 -8.27 4.34
C ASP A 119 -2.63 -7.02 3.56
N VAL A 120 -2.09 -7.23 2.35
CA VAL A 120 -1.65 -6.14 1.46
C VAL A 120 -2.85 -5.62 0.69
N CYS A 121 -3.12 -4.32 0.78
CA CYS A 121 -4.14 -3.65 -0.03
C CYS A 121 -3.56 -3.20 -1.38
N ALA A 122 -2.38 -2.58 -1.35
CA ALA A 122 -1.66 -2.14 -2.55
C ALA A 122 -0.14 -2.12 -2.34
N ILE A 123 0.59 -2.33 -3.44
CA ILE A 123 2.04 -2.11 -3.51
C ILE A 123 2.34 -0.68 -3.95
N LEU A 124 3.55 -0.19 -3.69
CA LEU A 124 3.94 1.17 -4.12
C LEU A 124 4.09 1.28 -5.65
N GLY A 125 4.50 0.19 -6.27
CA GLY A 125 4.77 0.05 -7.69
C GLY A 125 5.51 -1.26 -7.96
N PRO A 126 5.48 -1.80 -9.19
CA PRO A 126 6.13 -3.06 -9.53
C PRO A 126 7.65 -3.06 -9.28
N GLU A 127 8.28 -1.88 -9.21
CA GLU A 127 9.70 -1.71 -8.90
C GLU A 127 10.02 -1.85 -7.40
N PHE A 128 9.01 -1.92 -6.52
CA PHE A 128 9.15 -1.94 -5.05
C PHE A 128 8.64 -3.21 -4.38
N GLY A 129 8.22 -4.21 -5.17
CA GLY A 129 7.82 -5.54 -4.71
C GLY A 129 6.38 -5.91 -5.02
#